data_AF-X1UD53-F1
#
_entry.id   AF-X1UD53-F1
#
_cell.length_a   1.000
_cell.length_b   1.000
_cell.length_c   1.000
_cell.angle_alpha   90.00
_cell.angle_beta   90.00
_cell.angle_gamma   90.00
#
_symmetry.space_group_name_H-M   'P 1'
#
loop_
_entity.id
_entity.type
_entity.pdbx_description
1 polymer ?
#
loop_
_entity_poly.entity_id
_entity_poly.type
_entity_poly.pdbx_seq_one_letter_code
_entity_poly.pdbx_strand_id
1 'polypeptide(L)' 'MGVFSNFREVIKELKHNKPGQSTIKLCPKCASPNISISSGLDAYPRLYGITPGQFVCSDCGYKGPIVLEQTKEENETV' A
#
# COMPACT_ATOMS: atom_id res chain seq x y z
N MET A 1 -23.97 -27.69 2.64
CA MET A 1 -23.85 -26.27 2.25
C MET A 1 -22.50 -25.76 2.74
N GLY A 2 -21.59 -25.47 1.81
CA GLY A 2 -20.15 -25.36 2.04
C GLY A 2 -19.69 -23.98 2.53
N VAL A 3 -19.56 -23.82 3.84
CA VAL A 3 -18.93 -22.64 4.47
C VAL A 3 -17.41 -22.63 4.18
N PHE A 4 -16.80 -23.80 4.03
CA PHE A 4 -15.37 -23.96 3.76
C PHE A 4 -14.90 -23.46 2.38
N SER A 5 -15.80 -23.41 1.39
CA SER A 5 -15.46 -22.92 0.05
C SER A 5 -15.20 -21.40 0.06
N ASN A 6 -16.03 -20.65 0.79
CA ASN A 6 -15.91 -19.20 0.94
C ASN A 6 -14.59 -18.81 1.65
N PHE A 7 -14.22 -19.52 2.71
CA PHE A 7 -12.96 -19.24 3.41
C PHE A 7 -11.72 -19.47 2.55
N ARG A 8 -11.74 -20.47 1.65
CA ARG A 8 -10.63 -20.74 0.74
C ARG A 8 -10.43 -19.63 -0.30
N GLU A 9 -11.50 -18.97 -0.72
CA GLU A 9 -11.42 -17.83 -1.66
C GLU A 9 -10.81 -16.61 -0.99
N VAL A 10 -11.28 -16.26 0.22
CA VAL A 10 -10.70 -15.15 1.01
C VAL A 10 -9.21 -15.38 1.28
N ILE A 11 -8.80 -16.60 1.61
CA ILE A 11 -7.37 -16.92 1.83
C ILE A 11 -6.54 -16.81 0.53
N LYS A 12 -7.13 -17.09 -0.64
CA LYS A 12 -6.45 -16.90 -1.94
C LYS A 12 -6.23 -15.42 -2.26
N GLU A 13 -7.18 -14.56 -1.95
CA GLU A 13 -7.06 -13.11 -2.16
C GLU A 13 -6.09 -12.45 -1.17
N LEU A 14 -6.01 -12.96 0.07
CA LEU A 14 -5.04 -12.51 1.07
C LEU A 14 -3.60 -12.97 0.78
N LYS A 15 -3.36 -13.71 -0.31
CA LYS A 15 -2.03 -14.18 -0.69
C LYS A 15 -1.16 -12.98 -1.07
N HIS A 16 -0.02 -12.84 -0.40
CA HIS A 16 0.96 -11.79 -0.68
C HIS A 16 1.30 -11.76 -2.18
N ASN A 17 1.26 -10.57 -2.77
CA ASN A 17 1.52 -10.37 -4.20
C ASN A 17 2.88 -10.98 -4.57
N LYS A 18 2.95 -11.56 -5.77
CA LYS A 18 4.20 -12.14 -6.26
C LYS A 18 5.25 -11.01 -6.40
N PRO A 19 6.51 -11.24 -5.99
CA PRO A 19 7.57 -10.28 -6.26
C PRO A 19 7.63 -10.01 -7.78
N GLY A 20 7.42 -8.76 -8.18
CA GLY A 20 7.38 -8.33 -9.59
C GLY A 20 6.02 -7.84 -10.11
N GLN A 21 4.93 -7.99 -9.35
CA GLN A 21 3.65 -7.36 -9.72
C GLN A 21 3.69 -5.86 -9.47
N SER A 22 3.24 -5.07 -10.45
CA SER A 22 3.17 -3.61 -10.28
C SER A 22 2.08 -3.24 -9.27
N THR A 23 2.49 -2.64 -8.15
CA THR A 23 1.58 -2.13 -7.12
C THR A 23 1.54 -0.60 -7.17
N ILE A 24 0.37 -0.03 -6.91
CA ILE A 24 0.22 1.41 -6.64
C ILE A 24 0.15 1.65 -5.15
N LYS A 25 0.74 2.76 -4.71
CA LYS A 25 0.66 3.22 -3.32
C LYS A 25 -0.46 4.25 -3.22
N LEU A 26 -1.39 3.99 -2.31
CA LEU A 26 -2.57 4.81 -2.05
C LEU A 26 -2.61 5.23 -0.58
N CYS A 27 -3.35 6.30 -0.31
CA CYS A 27 -3.62 6.74 1.06
C CYS A 27 -4.55 5.74 1.78
N PRO A 28 -4.20 5.28 2.99
CA PRO A 28 -5.04 4.33 3.74
C PRO A 28 -6.35 4.94 4.24
N LYS A 29 -6.48 6.28 4.30
CA LYS A 29 -7.70 6.95 4.75
C LYS A 29 -8.71 7.21 3.63
N CYS A 30 -8.24 7.66 2.47
CA CYS A 30 -9.11 8.14 1.39
C CYS A 30 -8.91 7.42 0.06
N ALA A 31 -8.01 6.43 0.00
CA ALA A 31 -7.64 5.69 -1.22
C ALA A 31 -7.08 6.56 -2.35
N SER A 32 -6.69 7.81 -2.08
CA SER A 32 -6.07 8.67 -3.09
C SER A 32 -4.65 8.24 -3.43
N PRO A 33 -4.24 8.30 -4.72
CA PRO A 33 -2.85 8.10 -5.14
C PRO A 33 -1.93 9.29 -4.81
N ASN A 34 -2.48 10.42 -4.33
CA ASN A 34 -1.72 11.62 -3.96
C ASN A 34 -1.07 11.48 -2.58
N ILE A 35 -0.23 10.45 -2.41
CA ILE A 35 0.55 10.19 -1.20
C ILE A 35 2.05 10.25 -1.50
N SER A 36 2.80 11.02 -0.71
CA SER A 36 4.24 11.23 -0.89
C SER A 36 4.99 11.06 0.42
N ILE A 37 6.30 10.79 0.38
CA ILE A 37 7.13 10.70 1.59
C ILE A 37 7.42 12.13 2.07
N SER A 38 7.21 12.42 3.36
CA SER A 38 7.62 13.71 3.92
C SER A 38 9.14 13.82 3.97
N SER A 39 9.62 15.00 3.58
CA SER A 39 11.02 15.22 3.25
C SER A 39 11.98 15.16 4.45
N GLY A 40 13.20 14.67 4.19
CA GLY A 40 14.46 15.15 4.78
C GLY A 40 15.02 14.42 6.01
N LEU A 41 14.19 14.15 7.02
CA LEU A 41 14.62 13.46 8.26
C LEU A 41 14.30 11.96 8.25
N ASP A 42 13.47 11.54 7.30
CA ASP A 42 12.88 10.21 7.17
C ASP A 42 13.49 9.39 6.02
N ALA A 43 14.45 9.98 5.31
CA ALA A 43 15.10 9.40 4.14
C ALA A 43 16.59 9.18 4.43
N TYR A 44 17.10 8.02 4.00
CA TYR A 44 18.53 7.71 4.04
C TYR A 44 19.35 8.87 3.46
N PRO A 45 20.39 9.39 4.14
CA PRO A 45 21.08 8.83 5.31
C PRO A 45 20.68 9.42 6.68
N ARG A 46 19.68 10.31 6.76
CA ARG A 46 19.28 10.92 8.04
C ARG A 46 18.30 10.02 8.78
N LEU A 47 18.60 9.71 10.05
CA LEU A 47 17.76 8.95 11.00
C LEU A 47 17.29 7.55 10.56
N TYR A 48 17.98 6.93 9.59
CA TYR A 48 17.73 5.55 9.19
C TYR A 48 17.90 4.61 10.39
N GLY A 49 16.81 3.96 10.81
CA GLY A 49 16.76 3.06 11.96
C GLY A 49 16.28 3.70 13.27
N ILE A 50 15.99 5.00 13.31
CA ILE A 50 15.45 5.69 14.49
C ILE A 50 13.97 6.01 14.31
N THR A 51 13.58 6.59 13.17
CA THR A 51 12.17 6.90 12.86
C THR A 51 11.75 6.31 11.52
N PRO A 52 10.58 5.65 11.44
CA PRO A 52 10.06 5.16 10.17
C PRO A 52 9.64 6.34 9.31
N GLY A 53 9.95 6.25 8.01
CA GLY A 53 9.63 7.34 7.10
C GLY A 53 8.13 7.63 7.05
N GLN A 54 7.76 8.91 7.16
CA GLN A 54 6.37 9.32 7.20
C GLN A 54 5.87 9.62 5.79
N PHE A 55 4.65 9.19 5.48
CA PHE A 55 3.93 9.54 4.27
C PHE A 55 2.91 10.63 4.57
N VAL A 56 2.72 11.56 3.63
CA VAL A 56 1.74 12.63 3.69
C VAL A 56 0.83 12.54 2.47
N CYS A 57 -0.49 12.54 2.71
CA CYS A 57 -1.49 12.63 1.64
C CYS A 57 -1.92 14.08 1.44
N SER A 58 -1.84 14.57 0.20
CA SER A 58 -2.23 15.94 -0.16
C SER A 58 -3.75 16.17 -0.08
N ASP A 59 -4.56 15.11 -0.20
CA ASP A 59 -6.01 15.24 -0.31
C ASP A 59 -6.73 15.24 1.05
N CYS A 60 -6.34 14.34 1.96
CA CYS A 60 -7.00 14.20 3.27
C CYS A 60 -6.12 14.61 4.47
N GLY A 61 -4.86 15.00 4.23
CA GLY A 61 -3.92 15.37 5.28
C GLY A 61 -3.45 14.21 6.15
N TYR A 62 -3.63 12.95 5.71
CA TYR A 62 -3.04 11.79 6.38
C TYR A 62 -1.53 11.97 6.53
N LYS A 63 -1.00 11.76 7.74
CA LYS A 63 0.43 11.71 8.04
C LYS A 63 0.73 10.45 8.86
N GLY A 64 1.56 9.55 8.34
CA GLY A 64 1.90 8.31 9.04
C GLY A 64 2.79 7.36 8.24
N PRO A 65 3.31 6.29 8.86
CA PRO A 65 4.29 5.40 8.23
C PRO A 65 3.68 4.30 7.34
N ILE A 66 2.35 4.30 7.15
CA ILE A 66 1.63 3.21 6.45
C ILE A 66 1.08 3.72 5.12
N VAL A 67 1.18 2.88 4.09
CA VAL A 67 0.54 3.07 2.78
C VAL A 67 -0.33 1.88 2.43
N LEU A 68 -1.37 2.12 1.64
CA LEU A 68 -2.19 1.05 1.07
C LEU A 68 -1.58 0.65 -0.28
N GLU A 69 -1.14 -0.60 -0.41
CA GLU A 69 -0.65 -1.13 -1.68
C GLU A 69 -1.78 -1.88 -2.39
N GLN A 70 -2.09 -1.46 -3.61
CA GLN A 70 -3.07 -2.14 -4.45
C GLN A 70 -2.37 -2.71 -5.69
N THR A 71 -2.58 -3.99 -5.95
CA THR A 71 -2.08 -4.66 -7.16
C THR A 71 -2.77 -4.07 -8.37
N LYS A 72 -2.01 -3.64 -9.37
CA LYS A 72 -2.59 -3.42 -10.69
C LYS A 72 -2.89 -4.80 -11.25
N GLU A 73 -4.17 -5.14 -11.37
CA GLU A 73 -4.54 -6.22 -12.26
C GLU A 73 -4.14 -5.75 -13.67
N GLU A 74 -3.24 -6.49 -14.31
CA GLU A 74 -3.02 -6.41 -15.76
C GLU A 74 -4.31 -6.92 -16.42
N ASN A 75 -5.39 -6.15 -16.35
CA ASN A 75 -6.48 -6.29 -17.29
C ASN A 75 -5.95 -5.67 -18.59
N GLU A 76 -5.33 -6.55 -19.37
CA GLU A 76 -5.56 -6.71 -20.80
C GLU A 76 -6.06 -5.42 -21.46
N THR A 77 -5.15 -4.76 -22.18
CA THR A 77 -5.52 -3.95 -23.33
C THR A 77 -6.51 -4.74 -24.17
N VAL A 78 -7.79 -4.35 -24.14
CA VAL A 78 -8.77 -4.66 -25.18
C VAL A 78 -8.66 -3.59 -26.24
#